data_AF-A0A5S9M216-F1
#
_entry.id   AF-A0A5S9M216-F1
#
_cell.length_a   1.000
_cell.length_b   1.000
_cell.length_c   1.000
_cell.angle_alpha   90.00
_cell.angle_beta   90.00
_cell.angle_gamma   90.00
#
_symmetry.space_group_name_H-M   'P 1'
#
loop_
_entity.id
_entity.type
_entity.pdbx_description
1 polymer ?
#
loop_
_entity_poly.entity_id
_entity_poly.type
_entity_poly.pdbx_seq_one_letter_code
_entity_poly.pdbx_strand_id
1 'polypeptide(L)'
;MRHGTPMLSLGNAFNEQDLLDFDRRVRQAVGDDIAYNVELKIDGLAVSLRYENGVFVRGATRGDGTTGRILLKTSKRFVPSR
;
A
#
# COMPACT_ATOMS: atom_id res chain seq x y z
N MET A 1 -15.04 -0.67 -8.95
CA MET A 1 -14.47 -2.05 -8.93
C MET A 1 -14.05 -2.34 -7.51
N ARG A 2 -14.43 -3.52 -6.98
CA ARG A 2 -14.08 -3.92 -5.62
C ARG A 2 -12.66 -4.47 -5.58
N HIS A 3 -11.83 -3.95 -4.68
CA HIS A 3 -10.48 -4.44 -4.43
C HIS A 3 -10.54 -5.86 -3.86
N GLY A 4 -9.59 -6.72 -4.24
CA GLY A 4 -9.52 -8.09 -3.71
C GLY A 4 -9.18 -8.14 -2.22
N THR A 5 -8.38 -7.16 -1.78
CA THR A 5 -8.02 -6.89 -0.38
C THR A 5 -8.22 -5.40 -0.12
N PRO A 6 -8.78 -4.98 1.03
CA PRO A 6 -8.92 -3.58 1.36
C PRO A 6 -7.58 -2.83 1.36
N MET A 7 -7.55 -1.64 0.73
CA MET A 7 -6.41 -0.73 0.75
C MET A 7 -6.51 0.21 1.96
N LEU A 8 -5.80 -0.14 3.02
CA LEU A 8 -5.81 0.57 4.30
C LEU A 8 -5.10 1.94 4.23
N SER A 9 -5.48 2.84 5.13
CA SER A 9 -4.69 4.03 5.45
C SER A 9 -3.59 3.69 6.47
N LEU A 10 -2.59 4.55 6.56
CA LEU A 10 -1.62 4.55 7.66
C LEU A 10 -2.02 5.58 8.73
N GLY A 11 -1.68 5.30 9.99
CA GLY A 11 -1.69 6.32 11.04
C GLY A 11 -0.57 7.34 10.79
N ASN A 12 -0.80 8.60 11.19
CA ASN A 12 0.20 9.65 11.06
C ASN A 12 0.99 9.80 12.36
N ALA A 13 2.24 10.22 12.22
CA ALA A 13 3.09 10.74 13.29
C ALA A 13 3.61 12.10 12.80
N PHE A 14 3.41 13.15 13.59
CA PHE A 14 3.78 14.52 13.24
C PHE A 14 5.00 15.03 13.99
N ASN A 15 5.38 14.32 15.05
CA ASN A 15 6.53 14.63 15.89
C ASN A 15 7.25 13.35 16.33
N GLU A 16 8.41 13.52 16.96
CA GLU A 16 9.23 12.41 17.46
C GLU A 16 8.51 11.56 18.53
N GLN A 17 7.75 12.19 19.43
CA GLN A 17 7.03 11.49 20.48
C GLN A 17 5.98 10.52 19.93
N ASP A 18 5.29 10.89 18.85
CA ASP A 18 4.33 10.00 18.17
C ASP A 18 5.01 8.71 17.67
N LEU A 19 6.26 8.80 17.19
CA LEU A 19 7.05 7.65 16.73
C LEU A 19 7.53 6.80 17.90
N LEU A 20 8.00 7.41 18.99
CA LEU A 20 8.39 6.69 20.21
C LEU A 20 7.20 5.94 20.83
N ASP A 21 6.01 6.55 20.78
CA ASP A 21 4.77 5.95 21.25
C ASP A 21 4.29 4.80 20.36
N PHE A 22 4.51 4.92 19.05
CA PHE A 22 4.32 3.82 18.11
C PHE A 22 5.28 2.67 18.41
N ASP A 23 6.59 2.92 18.53
CA ASP A 23 7.60 1.90 18.81
C ASP A 23 7.31 1.16 20.13
N ARG A 24 6.97 1.89 21.19
CA ARG A 24 6.57 1.32 22.47
C ARG A 24 5.39 0.35 22.35
N ARG A 25 4.36 0.70 21.58
CA ARG A 25 3.20 -0.18 21.36
C ARG A 25 3.57 -1.42 20.55
N VAL A 26 4.45 -1.28 19.56
CA VAL A 26 4.95 -2.42 18.77
C VAL A 26 5.72 -3.38 19.67
N ARG A 27 6.69 -2.89 20.44
CA ARG A 27 7.50 -3.71 21.37
C ARG A 27 6.64 -4.43 22.41
N GLN A 28 5.62 -3.77 22.95
CA GLN A 28 4.66 -4.40 23.86
C GLN A 28 3.90 -5.56 23.21
N ALA A 29 3.64 -5.49 21.90
CA ALA A 29 2.88 -6.50 21.18
C ALA A 29 3.72 -7.68 20.68
N VAL A 30 4.97 -7.44 20.28
CA VAL A 30 5.79 -8.45 19.58
C VAL A 30 7.18 -8.71 20.20
N GLY A 31 7.59 -7.94 21.22
CA GLY A 31 8.91 -8.05 21.85
C GLY A 31 9.95 -7.06 21.30
N ASP A 32 11.18 -7.15 21.81
CA ASP A 32 12.22 -6.14 21.57
C ASP A 32 13.10 -6.38 20.33
N ASP A 33 13.15 -7.61 19.82
CA ASP A 33 13.93 -7.98 18.64
C ASP A 33 13.14 -7.70 17.36
N ILE A 34 13.08 -6.41 16.99
CA ILE A 34 12.36 -5.91 15.82
C ILE A 34 13.23 -4.98 14.98
N ALA A 35 12.97 -4.97 13.68
CA ALA A 35 13.58 -4.04 12.73
C ALA A 35 12.48 -3.32 11.94
N TYR A 36 12.68 -2.02 11.70
CA TYR A 36 11.79 -1.22 10.87
C TYR A 36 12.34 -1.10 9.45
N ASN A 37 11.47 -1.34 8.46
CA ASN A 37 11.71 -0.88 7.11
C ASN A 37 11.10 0.53 6.97
N VAL A 38 11.92 1.49 6.57
CA VAL A 38 11.53 2.90 6.41
C VAL A 38 11.62 3.27 4.95
N GLU A 39 10.48 3.64 4.37
CA GLU A 39 10.37 4.09 2.98
C GLU A 39 9.88 5.53 2.91
N LEU A 40 10.25 6.24 1.84
CA LEU A 40 9.74 7.59 1.60
C LEU A 40 8.23 7.56 1.35
N LYS A 41 7.48 8.40 2.07
CA LYS A 41 6.07 8.60 1.82
C LYS A 41 5.89 9.42 0.53
N ILE A 42 5.70 8.73 -0.59
CA ILE A 42 5.44 9.37 -1.89
C ILE A 42 4.09 10.09 -1.84
N ASP A 43 4.09 11.39 -2.16
CA ASP A 43 2.86 12.17 -2.25
C ASP A 43 2.22 11.98 -3.63
N GLY A 44 1.16 11.18 -3.67
CA GLY A 44 0.50 10.79 -4.90
C GLY A 44 -0.78 10.02 -4.64
N LEU A 45 -1.30 9.39 -5.69
CA LEU A 45 -2.52 8.58 -5.60
C LEU A 45 -2.17 7.09 -5.46
N ALA A 46 -2.70 6.46 -4.42
CA ALA A 46 -2.58 5.02 -4.27
C ALA A 46 -3.35 4.28 -5.37
N VAL A 47 -2.69 3.32 -6.03
CA VAL A 47 -3.25 2.47 -7.09
C VAL A 47 -3.00 1.00 -6.78
N SER A 48 -3.93 0.14 -7.20
CA SER A 48 -3.78 -1.32 -7.16
C SER A 48 -3.65 -1.85 -8.58
N LEU A 49 -2.60 -2.65 -8.82
CA LEU A 49 -2.35 -3.31 -10.09
C LEU A 49 -2.48 -4.82 -9.89
N ARG A 50 -3.33 -5.48 -10.70
CA ARG A 50 -3.46 -6.94 -10.71
C ARG A 50 -2.73 -7.51 -11.90
N TYR A 51 -1.88 -8.48 -11.62
CA TYR A 51 -1.17 -9.30 -12.59
C TYR A 51 -1.63 -10.75 -12.44
N GLU A 52 -1.77 -11.46 -13.55
CA GLU A 52 -2.05 -12.89 -13.60
C GLU A 52 -1.03 -13.55 -14.52
N ASN A 53 -0.34 -14.58 -14.04
CA ASN A 53 0.74 -15.24 -14.78
C ASN A 53 1.83 -14.26 -15.29
N GLY A 54 2.16 -13.25 -14.47
CA GLY A 54 3.12 -12.20 -14.83
C GLY A 54 2.61 -11.18 -15.86
N VAL A 55 1.34 -11.27 -16.28
CA VAL A 55 0.71 -10.37 -17.24
C VAL A 55 -0.20 -9.39 -16.50
N PHE A 56 -0.02 -8.09 -16.73
CA PHE A 56 -0.94 -7.08 -16.20
C PHE A 56 -2.35 -7.32 -16.75
N VAL A 57 -3.35 -7.27 -15.88
CA VAL A 57 -4.76 -7.47 -16.24
C VAL A 57 -5.56 -6.20 -16.02
N ARG A 58 -5.33 -5.50 -14.90
CA ARG A 58 -6.10 -4.30 -14.54
C ARG A 58 -5.40 -3.41 -13.52
N GLY A 59 -5.67 -2.11 -13.60
CA GLY A 59 -5.28 -1.11 -12.60
C GLY A 59 -6.50 -0.33 -12.10
N ALA A 60 -6.55 -0.05 -10.81
CA ALA A 60 -7.63 0.72 -10.18
C ALA A 60 -7.08 1.72 -9.14
N THR A 61 -7.76 2.87 -8.99
CA THR A 61 -7.46 3.81 -7.89
C THR A 61 -7.88 3.23 -6.54
N ARG A 62 -7.36 3.77 -5.44
CA ARG A 62 -7.80 3.40 -4.09
C ARG A 62 -9.30 3.63 -3.87
N GLY A 63 -9.82 4.80 -4.22
CA GLY A 63 -11.19 5.20 -3.90
C GLY A 63 -11.41 5.26 -2.39
N ASP A 64 -12.46 4.60 -1.88
CA ASP A 64 -12.77 4.52 -0.45
C ASP A 64 -11.93 3.46 0.32
N GLY A 65 -11.00 2.80 -0.38
CA GLY A 65 -10.19 1.71 0.16
C GLY A 65 -10.75 0.31 -0.10
N THR A 66 -12.06 0.18 -0.36
CA THR A 66 -12.69 -1.09 -0.73
C THR A 66 -13.15 -1.11 -2.19
N THR A 67 -13.58 0.03 -2.71
CA THR A 67 -14.01 0.24 -4.08
C THR A 67 -13.22 1.36 -4.73
N GLY A 68 -12.57 1.04 -5.84
CA GLY A 68 -11.80 1.95 -6.67
C GLY A 68 -12.43 2.22 -8.03
N ARG A 69 -11.98 3.27 -8.71
CA ARG A 69 -12.26 3.49 -10.14
C ARG A 69 -11.26 2.70 -10.97
N ILE A 70 -11.74 1.97 -11.98
CA ILE A 70 -10.85 1.31 -12.95
C ILE A 70 -10.13 2.40 -13.75
N LEU A 71 -8.80 2.32 -13.80
CA LEU A 71 -7.98 3.20 -14.63
C LEU A 71 -7.69 2.55 -15.97
N LEU A 72 -7.27 1.28 -15.93
CA LEU A 72 -6.85 0.51 -17.10
C LEU A 72 -7.34 -0.93 -16.96
N LYS A 73 -7.78 -1.52 -18.07
CA LYS A 73 -8.09 -2.95 -18.19
C LYS A 73 -7.45 -3.41 -19.51
N THR A 74 -6.53 -4.35 -19.45
CA THR A 74 -5.82 -4.84 -20.65
C THR A 74 -5.98 -6.34 -20.81
N SER A 75 -5.98 -6.78 -22.06
CA SER A 75 -5.81 -8.19 -22.46
C SER A 75 -4.39 -8.48 -22.95
N LYS A 76 -3.46 -7.51 -22.84
CA LYS A 76 -2.10 -7.60 -23.40
C LYS A 76 -1.02 -7.41 -22.33
N ARG A 77 0.10 -8.13 -22.54
CA ARG A 77 1.32 -8.14 -21.71
C ARG A 77 1.84 -6.72 -21.48
N PHE A 78 1.74 -6.24 -20.25
CA PHE A 78 2.50 -5.06 -19.82
C PHE A 78 3.97 -5.47 -19.72
N VAL A 79 4.80 -4.89 -20.57
CA VAL A 79 6.26 -5.00 -20.51
C VAL A 79 6.72 -3.71 -19.85
N PRO A 80 7.20 -3.72 -18.59
CA PRO A 80 7.80 -2.54 -18.00
C PRO A 80 9.03 -2.20 -18.87
N SER A 81 9.07 -0.99 -19.45
CA SER A 81 10.31 -0.49 -20.02
C SER A 81 11.32 -0.39 -18.88
N ARG A 82 12.48 -1.02 -19.07
CA ARG A 82 13.65 -0.85 -18.19
C ARG A 82 13.99 0.62 -18.03
#